data_AF-A0A959KYE4-F1
#
_entry.id   AF-A0A959KYE4-F1
#
_cell.length_a   1.000
_cell.length_b   1.000
_cell.length_c   1.000
_cell.angle_alpha   90.00
_cell.angle_beta   90.00
_cell.angle_gamma   90.00
#
_symmetry.space_group_name_H-M   'P 1'
#
loop_
_entity.id
_entity.type
_entity.pdbx_description
1 polymer ?
#
loop_
_entity_poly.entity_id
_entity_poly.type
_entity_poly.pdbx_seq_one_letter_code
_entity_poly.pdbx_strand_id
1 'polypeptide(L)'
;MRLTSTIFLLVATLSLHAQHFLTITGTIVDQKTGQPVGYAHVGIPENGIGTISGFDGEFILKIPDYYRNSTLTVSFIGYQTYRKPVGQIESPVRILLKQVATSLPEVVVRDESGIEDIIRRAVANIPKNYPTRSTSMTGFYRESKTDAKQEYQYLAEGVLDIYKTSYNNKKEGQTGLIQGRQVVLNPTDSPEEVASISSGHLSPHRFDFVKHREEFIDEANFDDYQYWIEGITSYDDKPVYIIGFDRAEGGSGRMTGKVYIDTLSYAFIRAEFEIRPEGLKKINDYPLYVGSWNANRYVANYRKIGDKWYFSSALREGERPNGGLFSNDILITEVDTKKSKPVPYGERLERGAPFLTITGQYDDNFWREYNTAPLNSGQKESVLQMKTQEKAAEVFDADFMAALQARRDSIRLEALRTELGEVDPETGEPIELPQVNNGVLEVQKRKFGVQLQMHLGAGAHLLSSEAATLGLTRLQKDEPLPIISTTGEVPAREYEALLNWDLSLLFNRRWFIR
;
A
#
# COMPACT_ATOMS: atom_id res chain seq x y z
N MET A 1 3.16 -12.89 -54.72
CA MET A 1 2.43 -13.46 -53.57
C MET A 1 3.31 -14.54 -52.93
N ARG A 2 4.03 -14.27 -51.82
CA ARG A 2 4.66 -15.28 -50.93
C ARG A 2 5.54 -14.68 -49.79
N LEU A 3 5.22 -13.48 -49.30
CA LEU A 3 5.97 -12.87 -48.18
C LEU A 3 5.10 -12.35 -47.03
N THR A 4 3.78 -12.41 -47.16
CA THR A 4 2.86 -11.89 -46.13
C THR A 4 2.41 -12.95 -45.11
N SER A 5 2.58 -14.24 -45.38
CA SER A 5 2.20 -15.31 -44.43
C SER A 5 3.26 -15.62 -43.36
N THR A 6 4.53 -15.27 -43.56
CA THR A 6 5.60 -15.63 -42.62
C THR A 6 5.69 -14.67 -41.43
N ILE A 7 5.20 -13.42 -41.57
CA ILE A 7 5.19 -12.42 -40.49
C ILE A 7 4.02 -12.64 -39.52
N PHE A 8 2.91 -13.24 -39.99
CA PHE A 8 1.75 -13.52 -39.13
C PHE A 8 1.99 -14.71 -38.16
N LEU A 9 2.94 -15.60 -38.47
CA LEU A 9 3.26 -16.75 -37.62
C LEU A 9 4.29 -16.43 -36.53
N LEU A 10 5.05 -15.35 -36.64
CA LEU A 10 6.03 -14.93 -35.63
C LEU A 10 5.39 -14.12 -34.48
N VAL A 11 4.18 -13.57 -34.70
CA VAL A 11 3.41 -12.84 -33.67
C VAL A 11 2.64 -13.80 -32.76
N ALA A 12 2.40 -15.05 -33.19
CA ALA A 12 1.66 -16.06 -32.42
C ALA A 12 2.50 -16.80 -31.36
N THR A 13 3.84 -16.61 -31.32
CA THR A 13 4.73 -17.23 -30.32
C THR A 13 5.13 -16.31 -29.19
N LEU A 14 4.54 -15.12 -29.09
CA LEU A 14 4.48 -14.41 -27.81
C LEU A 14 3.42 -15.12 -26.96
N SER A 15 3.75 -16.34 -26.53
CA SER A 15 3.09 -16.93 -25.37
C SER A 15 3.21 -15.90 -24.25
N LEU A 16 2.08 -15.26 -23.91
CA LEU A 16 1.91 -14.62 -22.62
C LEU A 16 2.31 -15.68 -21.59
N HIS A 17 3.53 -15.60 -21.08
CA HIS A 17 3.92 -16.35 -19.92
C HIS A 17 3.15 -15.68 -18.78
N ALA A 18 1.97 -16.20 -18.48
CA ALA A 18 1.40 -16.03 -17.16
C ALA A 18 2.50 -16.48 -16.18
N GLN A 19 3.08 -15.54 -15.45
CA GLN A 19 4.05 -15.89 -14.42
C GLN A 19 3.31 -16.74 -13.40
N HIS A 20 3.57 -18.05 -13.41
CA HIS A 20 3.03 -18.92 -12.38
C HIS A 20 3.70 -18.56 -11.06
N PHE A 21 2.89 -18.28 -10.05
CA PHE A 21 3.32 -18.03 -8.68
C PHE A 21 2.98 -19.23 -7.80
N LEU A 22 3.91 -19.62 -6.95
CA LEU A 22 3.65 -20.46 -5.79
C LEU A 22 3.15 -19.57 -4.64
N THR A 23 1.94 -19.81 -4.17
CA THR A 23 1.38 -19.12 -3.00
C THR A 23 1.53 -20.00 -1.76
N ILE A 24 2.25 -19.49 -0.77
CA ILE A 24 2.40 -20.10 0.55
C ILE A 24 1.63 -19.24 1.55
N THR A 25 0.65 -19.84 2.22
CA THR A 25 -0.10 -19.25 3.33
C THR A 25 0.23 -19.99 4.61
N GLY A 26 0.06 -19.32 5.75
CA GLY A 26 0.31 -19.99 7.02
C GLY A 26 0.19 -19.09 8.23
N THR A 27 0.51 -19.67 9.38
CA THR A 27 0.59 -18.98 10.68
C THR A 27 1.94 -19.23 11.32
N ILE A 28 2.46 -18.21 12.00
CA ILE A 28 3.69 -18.27 12.78
C ILE A 28 3.31 -18.14 14.25
N VAL A 29 3.74 -19.10 15.05
CA VAL A 29 3.48 -19.11 16.49
C VAL A 29 4.76 -19.42 17.27
N ASP A 30 4.83 -18.91 18.48
CA ASP A 30 5.86 -19.27 19.43
C ASP A 30 5.71 -20.75 19.81
N GLN A 31 6.80 -21.51 19.71
CA GLN A 31 6.79 -22.95 19.91
C GLN A 31 6.35 -23.37 21.32
N LYS A 32 6.65 -22.55 22.34
CA LYS A 32 6.45 -22.89 23.75
C LYS A 32 5.05 -22.50 24.24
N THR A 33 4.62 -21.29 23.90
CA THR A 33 3.39 -20.64 24.38
C THR A 33 2.23 -20.84 23.42
N GLY A 34 2.51 -21.15 22.15
CA GLY A 34 1.51 -21.23 21.09
C GLY A 34 0.95 -19.87 20.66
N GLN A 35 1.45 -18.77 21.22
CA GLN A 35 0.98 -17.42 20.89
C GLN A 35 1.44 -16.99 19.49
N PRO A 36 0.64 -16.20 18.75
CA PRO A 36 1.05 -15.68 17.45
C PRO A 36 2.34 -14.85 17.51
N VAL A 37 3.19 -15.00 16.50
CA VAL A 37 4.37 -14.14 16.29
C VAL A 37 4.08 -13.23 15.11
N GLY A 38 3.60 -12.02 15.43
CA GLY A 38 3.38 -10.97 14.45
C GLY A 38 4.67 -10.27 14.02
N TYR A 39 4.65 -9.68 12.82
CA TYR A 39 5.76 -8.91 12.24
C TYR A 39 7.05 -9.71 12.00
N ALA A 40 6.98 -11.04 11.97
CA ALA A 40 8.10 -11.88 11.55
C ALA A 40 8.31 -11.74 10.04
N HIS A 41 9.55 -11.66 9.61
CA HIS A 41 9.88 -11.65 8.17
C HIS A 41 9.70 -13.05 7.60
N VAL A 42 9.06 -13.15 6.44
CA VAL A 42 8.81 -14.41 5.73
C VAL A 42 9.20 -14.23 4.26
N GLY A 43 10.18 -14.96 3.76
CA GLY A 43 10.61 -14.74 2.37
C GLY A 43 11.84 -15.52 1.93
N ILE A 44 12.41 -15.06 0.82
CA ILE A 44 13.66 -15.54 0.25
C ILE A 44 14.64 -14.34 0.24
N PRO A 45 15.37 -14.11 1.35
CA PRO A 45 16.17 -12.89 1.53
C PRO A 45 17.21 -12.66 0.41
N GLU A 46 17.81 -13.73 -0.10
CA GLU A 46 18.80 -13.69 -1.18
C GLU A 46 18.26 -13.08 -2.48
N ASN A 47 16.96 -13.17 -2.70
CA ASN A 47 16.28 -12.66 -3.89
C ASN A 47 15.50 -11.36 -3.61
N GLY A 48 15.54 -10.87 -2.36
CA GLY A 48 14.82 -9.67 -1.96
C GLY A 48 13.30 -9.81 -1.95
N ILE A 49 12.75 -11.03 -2.07
CA ILE A 49 11.31 -11.33 -2.10
C ILE A 49 10.86 -11.68 -0.68
N GLY A 50 9.79 -11.05 -0.20
CA GLY A 50 9.22 -11.42 1.08
C GLY A 50 7.94 -10.68 1.45
N THR A 51 7.39 -11.09 2.59
CA THR A 51 6.28 -10.48 3.29
C THR A 51 6.60 -10.43 4.80
N ILE A 52 5.66 -9.96 5.60
CA ILE A 52 5.67 -10.08 7.07
C ILE A 52 4.41 -10.80 7.56
N SER A 53 4.48 -11.44 8.72
CA SER A 53 3.25 -11.87 9.40
C SER A 53 2.46 -10.70 9.95
N GLY A 54 1.13 -10.79 9.88
CA GLY A 54 0.23 -9.86 10.54
C GLY A 54 0.22 -10.04 12.06
N PHE A 55 -0.56 -9.21 12.76
CA PHE A 55 -0.70 -9.26 14.22
C PHE A 55 -1.06 -10.67 14.75
N ASP A 56 -1.96 -11.37 14.03
CA ASP A 56 -2.42 -12.72 14.37
C ASP A 56 -1.45 -13.83 13.89
N GLY A 57 -0.21 -13.48 13.51
CA GLY A 57 0.82 -14.40 13.05
C GLY A 57 0.59 -14.99 11.65
N GLU A 58 -0.55 -14.68 11.02
CA GLU A 58 -0.86 -15.09 9.65
C GLU A 58 0.08 -14.46 8.64
N PHE A 59 0.36 -15.13 7.53
CA PHE A 59 1.10 -14.57 6.39
C PHE A 59 0.61 -15.14 5.05
N ILE A 60 0.86 -14.38 3.99
CA ILE A 60 0.72 -14.82 2.60
C ILE A 60 1.96 -14.39 1.82
N LEU A 61 2.64 -15.36 1.23
CA LEU A 61 3.83 -15.15 0.41
C LEU A 61 3.63 -15.78 -0.97
N LYS A 62 3.71 -14.94 -2.00
CA LYS A 62 3.67 -15.29 -3.42
C LYS A 62 5.08 -15.25 -3.96
N ILE A 63 5.52 -16.36 -4.54
CA ILE A 63 6.88 -16.59 -5.00
C ILE A 63 6.81 -16.98 -6.48
N PRO A 64 7.52 -16.30 -7.39
CA PRO A 64 7.61 -16.76 -8.77
C PRO A 64 8.13 -18.20 -8.87
N ASP A 65 7.52 -19.02 -9.72
CA ASP A 65 7.79 -20.48 -9.77
C ASP A 65 9.26 -20.85 -9.99
N TYR A 66 10.02 -19.99 -10.67
CA TYR A 66 11.44 -20.21 -10.91
C TYR A 66 12.30 -20.15 -9.63
N TYR A 67 11.75 -19.66 -8.51
CA TYR A 67 12.38 -19.70 -7.19
C TYR A 67 12.00 -20.92 -6.34
N ARG A 68 11.33 -21.94 -6.91
CA ARG A 68 10.91 -23.17 -6.20
C ARG A 68 12.03 -23.91 -5.47
N ASN A 69 13.28 -23.79 -5.95
CA ASN A 69 14.46 -24.43 -5.35
C ASN A 69 15.14 -23.56 -4.28
N SER A 70 14.63 -22.36 -4.01
CA SER A 70 15.17 -21.47 -2.98
C SER A 70 14.77 -21.93 -1.58
N THR A 71 15.38 -21.33 -0.55
CA THR A 71 15.04 -21.61 0.85
C THR A 71 14.14 -20.53 1.41
N LEU A 72 12.93 -20.90 1.84
CA LEU A 72 12.09 -20.03 2.66
C LEU A 72 12.80 -19.80 3.99
N THR A 73 12.91 -18.54 4.38
CA THR A 73 13.44 -18.11 5.67
C THR A 73 12.34 -17.38 6.43
N VAL A 74 12.14 -17.77 7.68
CA VAL A 74 11.28 -17.05 8.64
C VAL A 74 12.11 -16.63 9.84
N SER A 75 12.19 -15.33 10.08
CA SER A 75 13.05 -14.74 11.11
C SER A 75 12.33 -13.65 11.88
N PHE A 76 12.49 -13.67 13.19
CA PHE A 76 12.02 -12.62 14.10
C PHE A 76 13.04 -12.44 15.23
N ILE A 77 13.19 -11.22 15.72
CA ILE A 77 14.17 -10.91 16.77
C ILE A 77 13.82 -11.69 18.05
N GLY A 78 14.81 -12.34 18.65
CA GLY A 78 14.67 -13.18 19.83
C GLY A 78 14.26 -14.62 19.54
N TYR A 79 14.17 -15.03 18.28
CA TYR A 79 13.79 -16.38 17.86
C TYR A 79 14.84 -17.01 16.96
N GLN A 80 14.93 -18.34 17.03
CA GLN A 80 15.74 -19.14 16.12
C GLN A 80 15.15 -19.06 14.72
N THR A 81 16.01 -18.89 13.73
CA THR A 81 15.56 -18.73 12.35
C THR A 81 15.07 -20.05 11.77
N TYR A 82 13.86 -20.03 11.23
CA TYR A 82 13.28 -21.18 10.56
C TYR A 82 13.67 -21.16 9.08
N ARG A 83 14.14 -22.30 8.56
CA ARG A 83 14.55 -22.46 7.16
C ARG A 83 13.97 -23.75 6.58
N LYS A 84 13.34 -23.67 5.42
CA LYS A 84 12.81 -24.85 4.70
C LYS A 84 12.82 -24.62 3.17
N PRO A 85 13.20 -25.61 2.34
CA PRO A 85 13.12 -25.47 0.88
C PRO A 85 11.69 -25.15 0.43
N VAL A 86 11.55 -24.16 -0.46
CA VAL A 86 10.24 -23.66 -0.94
C VAL A 86 9.40 -24.80 -1.52
N GLY A 87 10.00 -25.64 -2.38
CA GLY A 87 9.30 -26.79 -2.98
C GLY A 87 8.86 -27.89 -2.02
N GLN A 88 9.25 -27.85 -0.73
CA GLN A 88 8.87 -28.84 0.28
C GLN A 88 7.80 -28.30 1.25
N ILE A 89 7.28 -27.10 1.02
CA ILE A 89 6.29 -26.47 1.90
C ILE A 89 4.89 -26.84 1.42
N GLU A 90 4.16 -27.52 2.29
CA GLU A 90 2.73 -27.76 2.12
C GLU A 90 1.97 -26.55 2.68
N SER A 91 1.10 -25.96 1.86
CA SER A 91 0.32 -24.77 2.20
C SER A 91 -1.15 -25.17 2.44
N PRO A 92 -1.83 -24.66 3.49
CA PRO A 92 -1.32 -23.73 4.51
C PRO A 92 -0.35 -24.41 5.50
N VAL A 93 0.69 -23.68 5.92
CA VAL A 93 1.71 -24.17 6.86
C VAL A 93 1.57 -23.54 8.24
N ARG A 94 1.85 -24.31 9.30
CA ARG A 94 2.03 -23.78 10.66
C ARG A 94 3.51 -23.80 11.04
N ILE A 95 4.12 -22.64 11.22
CA ILE A 95 5.54 -22.49 11.53
C ILE A 95 5.70 -22.22 13.03
N LEU A 96 6.53 -23.03 13.68
CA LEU A 96 6.85 -22.90 15.09
C LEU A 96 8.21 -22.23 15.24
N LEU A 97 8.25 -21.04 15.84
CA LEU A 97 9.50 -20.35 16.15
C LEU A 97 9.91 -20.62 17.59
N LYS A 98 11.18 -20.99 17.80
CA LYS A 98 11.74 -21.25 19.12
C LYS A 98 12.40 -19.98 19.66
N GLN A 99 11.98 -19.51 20.84
CA GLN A 99 12.67 -18.41 21.51
C GLN A 99 14.11 -18.78 21.85
N VAL A 100 15.02 -17.83 21.64
CA VAL A 100 16.43 -17.94 22.01
C VAL A 100 16.66 -17.05 23.22
N ALA A 101 16.81 -17.67 24.39
CA ALA A 101 17.28 -16.98 25.58
C ALA A 101 18.75 -16.58 25.36
N THR A 102 19.03 -15.28 25.44
CA THR A 102 20.37 -14.73 25.27
C THR A 102 20.75 -14.03 26.57
N SER A 103 21.85 -14.45 27.17
CA SER A 103 22.39 -13.85 28.40
C SER A 103 23.46 -12.83 28.04
N LEU A 104 23.44 -11.69 28.72
CA LEU A 104 24.49 -10.67 28.61
C LEU A 104 25.83 -11.22 29.10
N PRO A 105 26.91 -11.17 28.30
CA PRO A 105 28.25 -11.43 28.81
C PRO A 105 28.59 -10.36 29.86
N GLU A 106 28.95 -10.80 31.06
CA GLU A 106 29.22 -9.96 32.25
C GLU A 106 30.29 -8.87 32.01
N VAL A 107 31.14 -9.06 31.00
CA VAL A 107 32.22 -8.13 30.62
C VAL A 107 31.73 -6.87 29.90
N VAL A 108 30.56 -6.91 29.24
CA VAL A 108 30.04 -5.76 28.44
C VAL A 108 29.40 -4.67 29.34
N VAL A 109 29.05 -5.00 30.59
CA VAL A 109 28.17 -4.18 31.44
C VAL A 109 28.91 -3.14 32.30
N ARG A 110 30.25 -3.08 32.26
CA ARG A 110 31.02 -2.32 33.27
C ARG A 110 31.47 -0.90 32.88
N ASP A 111 31.20 -0.43 31.67
CA ASP A 111 31.69 0.88 31.19
C ASP A 111 30.63 1.64 30.39
N GLU A 112 30.03 2.67 30.98
CA GLU A 112 29.06 3.56 30.32
C GLU A 112 29.66 4.25 29.08
N SER A 113 30.95 4.63 29.14
CA SER A 113 31.65 5.19 27.97
C SER A 113 31.79 4.16 26.84
N GLY A 114 31.79 2.87 27.18
CA GLY A 114 31.76 1.76 26.22
C GLY A 114 30.41 1.59 25.53
N ILE A 115 29.30 2.05 26.11
CA ILE A 115 27.95 1.89 25.52
C ILE A 115 27.71 2.95 24.45
N GLU A 116 28.02 4.21 24.74
CA GLU A 116 27.98 5.28 23.73
C GLU A 116 28.93 4.97 22.57
N ASP A 117 30.09 4.36 22.83
CA ASP A 117 31.02 3.88 21.80
C ASP A 117 30.38 2.86 20.84
N ILE A 118 29.46 2.01 21.31
CA ILE A 118 28.71 1.10 20.42
C ILE A 118 27.86 1.89 19.42
N ILE A 119 27.17 2.94 19.88
CA ILE A 119 26.35 3.82 19.02
C ILE A 119 27.24 4.60 18.05
N ARG A 120 28.32 5.22 18.54
CA ARG A 120 29.32 5.92 17.71
C ARG A 120 29.88 5.01 16.62
N ARG A 121 30.28 3.78 16.96
CA ARG A 121 30.75 2.78 15.99
C ARG A 121 29.67 2.39 15.00
N ALA A 122 28.43 2.23 15.44
CA ALA A 122 27.32 1.91 14.55
C ALA A 122 27.06 3.03 13.54
N VAL A 123 27.07 4.29 13.98
CA VAL A 123 26.98 5.48 13.11
C VAL A 123 28.14 5.55 12.12
N ALA A 124 29.38 5.38 12.61
CA ALA A 124 30.58 5.38 11.78
C ALA A 124 30.58 4.26 10.72
N ASN A 125 29.93 3.11 11.00
CA ASN A 125 29.82 2.00 10.07
C ASN A 125 28.65 2.13 9.08
N ILE A 126 27.83 3.19 9.11
CA ILE A 126 26.71 3.34 8.16
C ILE A 126 27.17 3.29 6.68
N PRO A 127 28.23 3.99 6.25
CA PRO A 127 28.71 3.87 4.85
C PRO A 127 29.13 2.44 4.46
N LYS A 128 29.59 1.64 5.43
CA LYS A 128 29.97 0.24 5.23
C LYS A 128 28.75 -0.69 5.19
N ASN A 129 27.75 -0.45 6.04
CA ASN A 129 26.63 -1.38 6.23
C ASN A 129 25.41 -1.11 5.34
N TYR A 130 25.23 0.11 4.82
CA TYR A 130 24.03 0.50 4.08
C TYR A 130 24.32 0.85 2.61
N PRO A 131 23.29 0.90 1.74
CA PRO A 131 23.44 1.23 0.32
C PRO A 131 24.15 2.57 0.10
N THR A 132 25.28 2.51 -0.61
CA THR A 132 26.05 3.69 -1.05
C THR A 132 25.63 4.19 -2.43
N ARG A 133 24.73 3.47 -3.11
CA ARG A 133 24.06 3.87 -4.36
C ARG A 133 22.56 3.96 -4.18
N SER A 134 21.87 4.65 -5.08
CA SER A 134 20.40 4.65 -5.12
C SER A 134 19.86 3.25 -5.43
N THR A 135 18.67 2.97 -4.94
CA THR A 135 18.02 1.65 -5.02
C THR A 135 16.55 1.84 -5.39
N SER A 136 16.06 1.03 -6.33
CA SER A 136 14.63 0.94 -6.62
C SER A 136 14.01 -0.18 -5.79
N MET A 137 12.82 0.06 -5.26
CA MET A 137 12.11 -0.88 -4.40
C MET A 137 10.63 -0.85 -4.74
N THR A 138 9.93 -1.93 -4.43
CA THR A 138 8.48 -1.95 -4.41
C THR A 138 8.02 -2.21 -2.99
N GLY A 139 6.97 -1.52 -2.55
CA GLY A 139 6.47 -1.63 -1.18
C GLY A 139 4.96 -1.64 -1.07
N PHE A 140 4.43 -2.50 -0.20
CA PHE A 140 3.04 -2.46 0.23
C PHE A 140 2.89 -1.42 1.34
N TYR A 141 2.05 -0.43 1.12
CA TYR A 141 1.71 0.62 2.07
C TYR A 141 0.26 0.50 2.51
N ARG A 142 -0.01 0.66 3.80
CA ARG A 142 -1.35 0.74 4.40
C ARG A 142 -1.40 1.92 5.35
N GLU A 143 -2.47 2.68 5.29
CA GLU A 143 -2.84 3.63 6.34
C GLU A 143 -4.26 3.40 6.82
N SER A 144 -4.49 3.72 8.08
CA SER A 144 -5.81 3.62 8.66
C SER A 144 -6.05 4.69 9.72
N LYS A 145 -7.32 5.05 9.88
CA LYS A 145 -7.78 6.00 10.90
C LYS A 145 -8.89 5.36 11.71
N THR A 146 -8.78 5.44 13.04
CA THR A 146 -9.82 5.04 13.96
C THR A 146 -10.40 6.24 14.71
N ASP A 147 -11.59 6.06 15.27
CA ASP A 147 -12.22 6.96 16.23
C ASP A 147 -11.75 6.65 17.69
N ALA A 148 -12.33 7.35 18.67
CA ALA A 148 -12.01 7.17 20.08
C ALA A 148 -12.30 5.75 20.62
N LYS A 149 -13.22 5.01 19.98
CA LYS A 149 -13.59 3.63 20.33
C LYS A 149 -12.74 2.60 19.59
N GLN A 150 -11.75 3.04 18.81
CA GLN A 150 -10.93 2.21 17.93
C GLN A 150 -11.71 1.56 16.78
N GLU A 151 -12.87 2.12 16.43
CA GLU A 151 -13.61 1.75 15.23
C GLU A 151 -12.95 2.39 14.02
N TYR A 152 -12.66 1.60 12.98
CA TYR A 152 -12.01 2.10 11.77
C TYR A 152 -12.96 3.02 10.98
N GLN A 153 -12.49 4.23 10.67
CA GLN A 153 -13.21 5.20 9.82
C GLN A 153 -12.80 5.07 8.36
N TYR A 154 -11.51 4.78 8.09
CA TYR A 154 -11.05 4.41 6.77
C TYR A 154 -9.79 3.54 6.83
N LEU A 155 -9.56 2.82 5.73
CA LEU A 155 -8.35 2.10 5.41
C LEU A 155 -8.00 2.33 3.95
N ALA A 156 -6.76 2.75 3.68
CA ALA A 156 -6.24 2.89 2.33
C ALA A 156 -4.96 2.08 2.19
N GLU A 157 -4.80 1.43 1.05
CA GLU A 157 -3.67 0.59 0.73
C GLU A 157 -3.15 0.90 -0.66
N GLY A 158 -1.86 0.68 -0.88
CA GLY A 158 -1.32 0.69 -2.23
C GLY A 158 0.05 0.07 -2.33
N VAL A 159 0.40 -0.20 -3.57
CA VAL A 159 1.72 -0.65 -3.97
C VAL A 159 2.48 0.53 -4.50
N LEU A 160 3.59 0.83 -3.85
CA LEU A 160 4.44 1.98 -4.13
C LEU A 160 5.63 1.58 -4.99
N ASP A 161 5.93 2.37 -6.02
CA ASP A 161 7.25 2.39 -6.68
C ASP A 161 8.15 3.36 -5.92
N ILE A 162 9.26 2.88 -5.37
CA ILE A 162 10.08 3.61 -4.41
C ILE A 162 11.49 3.75 -4.97
N TYR A 163 11.88 4.99 -5.26
CA TYR A 163 13.27 5.32 -5.56
C TYR A 163 13.93 5.93 -4.34
N LYS A 164 14.82 5.17 -3.69
CA LYS A 164 15.53 5.60 -2.49
C LYS A 164 16.95 6.03 -2.86
N THR A 165 17.36 7.21 -2.39
CA THR A 165 18.73 7.71 -2.60
C THR A 165 19.71 7.02 -1.63
N SER A 166 20.98 6.97 -2.02
CA SER A 166 22.10 6.48 -1.19
C SER A 166 22.08 7.05 0.24
N TYR A 167 22.56 6.27 1.21
CA TYR A 167 22.72 6.69 2.62
C TYR A 167 23.82 7.73 2.82
N ASN A 168 24.66 7.95 1.80
CA ASN A 168 25.64 9.06 1.77
C ASN A 168 24.99 10.40 1.36
N ASN A 169 23.68 10.40 1.09
CA ASN A 169 22.94 11.57 0.64
C ASN A 169 21.69 11.79 1.50
N LYS A 170 21.51 13.03 1.98
CA LYS A 170 20.36 13.46 2.78
C LYS A 170 19.10 13.79 1.96
N LYS A 171 19.16 13.79 0.63
CA LYS A 171 17.99 14.05 -0.23
C LYS A 171 16.91 12.97 -0.02
N GLU A 172 15.68 13.39 0.22
CA GLU A 172 14.51 12.49 0.21
C GLU A 172 14.42 11.77 -1.14
N GLY A 173 13.96 10.52 -1.10
CA GLY A 173 13.70 9.77 -2.32
C GLY A 173 12.39 10.18 -3.01
N GLN A 174 11.93 9.33 -3.91
CA GLN A 174 10.70 9.53 -4.67
C GLN A 174 9.80 8.32 -4.46
N THR A 175 8.49 8.57 -4.54
CA THR A 175 7.46 7.53 -4.47
C THR A 175 6.49 7.75 -5.62
N GLY A 176 6.14 6.67 -6.32
CA GLY A 176 5.01 6.60 -7.24
C GLY A 176 3.97 5.59 -6.75
N LEU A 177 2.77 5.61 -7.34
CA LEU A 177 1.72 4.64 -7.07
C LEU A 177 1.57 3.67 -8.26
N ILE A 178 1.77 2.38 -8.01
CA ILE A 178 1.52 1.33 -9.00
C ILE A 178 0.04 0.95 -9.00
N GLN A 179 -0.52 0.70 -7.83
CA GLN A 179 -1.94 0.38 -7.65
C GLN A 179 -2.40 0.74 -6.23
N GLY A 180 -3.64 1.20 -6.08
CA GLY A 180 -4.24 1.56 -4.81
C GLY A 180 -5.60 0.90 -4.59
N ARG A 181 -6.03 0.83 -3.35
CA ARG A 181 -7.41 0.53 -2.98
C ARG A 181 -7.75 1.23 -1.67
N GLN A 182 -9.02 1.55 -1.49
CA GLN A 182 -9.50 2.20 -0.28
C GLN A 182 -10.84 1.62 0.15
N VAL A 183 -11.08 1.74 1.45
CA VAL A 183 -12.29 1.31 2.13
C VAL A 183 -12.66 2.47 3.06
N VAL A 184 -13.75 3.17 2.75
CA VAL A 184 -14.28 4.26 3.59
C VAL A 184 -15.44 3.69 4.40
N LEU A 185 -15.20 3.53 5.70
CA LEU A 185 -16.07 2.76 6.60
C LEU A 185 -17.15 3.63 7.26
N ASN A 186 -16.99 4.95 7.24
CA ASN A 186 -18.02 5.91 7.65
C ASN A 186 -18.52 6.71 6.43
N PRO A 187 -19.65 6.32 5.81
CA PRO A 187 -20.14 6.92 4.55
C PRO A 187 -20.73 8.32 4.69
N THR A 188 -20.86 8.84 5.92
CA THR A 188 -21.42 10.17 6.19
C THR A 188 -20.44 11.30 5.87
N ASP A 189 -19.15 11.00 5.80
CA ASP A 189 -18.08 11.95 5.52
C ASP A 189 -17.49 11.63 4.13
N SER A 190 -17.32 12.63 3.29
CA SER A 190 -16.59 12.48 2.02
C SER A 190 -15.12 12.09 2.29
N PRO A 191 -14.44 11.36 1.38
CA PRO A 191 -13.02 11.04 1.54
C PRO A 191 -12.15 12.28 1.81
N GLU A 192 -12.54 13.43 1.27
CA GLU A 192 -11.88 14.73 1.46
C GLU A 192 -12.02 15.25 2.91
N GLU A 193 -13.16 15.03 3.56
CA GLU A 193 -13.39 15.37 4.97
C GLU A 193 -12.64 14.42 5.92
N VAL A 194 -12.42 13.18 5.50
CA VAL A 194 -11.72 12.16 6.29
C VAL A 194 -10.19 12.25 6.14
N ALA A 195 -9.70 12.62 4.96
CA ALA A 195 -8.29 12.64 4.56
C ALA A 195 -7.53 13.87 5.07
N SER A 196 -7.44 14.02 6.39
CA SER A 196 -6.74 15.15 7.02
C SER A 196 -5.21 14.98 7.11
N ILE A 197 -4.66 13.85 6.65
CA ILE A 197 -3.24 13.53 6.80
C ILE A 197 -2.60 13.32 5.43
N SER A 198 -1.59 14.13 5.15
CA SER A 198 -0.82 14.11 3.92
C SER A 198 0.51 13.36 4.07
N SER A 199 1.15 13.09 2.94
CA SER A 199 2.50 12.51 2.85
C SER A 199 2.69 11.08 3.37
N GLY A 200 1.66 10.34 3.78
CA GLY A 200 1.83 8.99 4.33
C GLY A 200 2.60 8.03 3.41
N HIS A 201 2.43 8.17 2.10
CA HIS A 201 3.17 7.46 1.04
C HIS A 201 4.69 7.75 1.02
N LEU A 202 5.17 8.76 1.75
CA LEU A 202 6.61 9.04 1.94
C LEU A 202 7.20 8.32 3.14
N SER A 203 6.41 7.49 3.85
CA SER A 203 6.89 6.62 4.93
C SER A 203 8.12 5.77 4.60
N PRO A 204 8.33 5.22 3.38
CA PRO A 204 9.55 4.47 3.07
C PRO A 204 10.82 5.33 3.17
N HIS A 205 10.68 6.65 3.05
CA HIS A 205 11.77 7.61 3.16
C HIS A 205 11.85 8.18 4.58
N ARG A 206 10.72 8.58 5.15
CA ARG A 206 10.65 9.35 6.42
C ARG A 206 10.83 8.51 7.67
N PHE A 207 10.49 7.23 7.64
CA PHE A 207 10.61 6.35 8.83
C PHE A 207 11.95 5.59 8.89
N ASP A 208 12.86 5.91 7.98
CA ASP A 208 14.21 5.36 7.95
C ASP A 208 15.14 6.17 8.86
N PHE A 209 15.17 5.80 10.13
CA PHE A 209 15.91 6.55 11.13
C PHE A 209 17.41 6.59 10.85
N VAL A 210 17.97 5.54 10.24
CA VAL A 210 19.38 5.46 9.89
C VAL A 210 19.70 6.45 8.78
N LYS A 211 18.86 6.51 7.74
CA LYS A 211 19.06 7.43 6.62
C LYS A 211 19.05 8.89 7.05
N HIS A 212 18.16 9.27 7.96
CA HIS A 212 18.05 10.65 8.44
C HIS A 212 19.04 11.01 9.54
N ARG A 213 19.65 10.01 10.18
CA ARG A 213 20.39 10.22 11.44
C ARG A 213 19.45 10.90 12.44
N GLU A 214 18.40 10.19 12.86
CA GLU A 214 17.52 10.72 13.91
C GLU A 214 18.34 11.14 15.13
N GLU A 215 17.81 12.07 15.92
CA GLU A 215 18.56 12.77 16.98
C GLU A 215 19.33 11.83 17.91
N PHE A 216 18.75 10.68 18.28
CA PHE A 216 19.40 9.68 19.15
C PHE A 216 20.56 8.91 18.49
N ILE A 217 20.83 9.12 17.20
CA ILE A 217 22.00 8.61 16.45
C ILE A 217 22.70 9.71 15.61
N ASP A 218 22.36 10.99 15.81
CA ASP A 218 23.14 12.11 15.26
C ASP A 218 24.25 12.48 16.23
N GLU A 219 25.51 12.42 15.79
CA GLU A 219 26.68 12.73 16.62
C GLU A 219 26.61 14.13 17.25
N ALA A 220 25.92 15.08 16.60
CA ALA A 220 25.71 16.43 17.13
C ALA A 220 24.80 16.47 18.37
N ASN A 221 24.04 15.41 18.63
CA ASN A 221 23.05 15.33 19.70
C ASN A 221 23.42 14.30 20.78
N PHE A 222 24.60 13.68 20.76
CA PHE A 222 24.90 12.63 21.75
C PHE A 222 24.90 13.15 23.19
N ASP A 223 25.27 14.42 23.42
CA ASP A 223 25.18 15.05 24.75
C ASP A 223 23.72 15.26 25.21
N ASP A 224 22.74 15.20 24.30
CA ASP A 224 21.31 15.30 24.62
C ASP A 224 20.70 13.97 25.08
N TYR A 225 21.42 12.86 24.94
CA TYR A 225 20.95 11.50 25.17
C TYR A 225 21.86 10.72 26.10
N GLN A 226 21.26 9.81 26.87
CA GLN A 226 21.96 8.78 27.63
C GLN A 226 21.62 7.41 27.06
N TYR A 227 22.58 6.48 27.10
CA TYR A 227 22.48 5.15 26.51
C TYR A 227 22.80 4.06 27.54
N TRP A 228 22.08 2.94 27.50
CA TRP A 228 22.36 1.77 28.32
C TRP A 228 22.09 0.48 27.56
N ILE A 229 22.71 -0.62 27.97
CA ILE A 229 22.41 -1.93 27.39
C ILE A 229 21.20 -2.50 28.12
N GLU A 230 20.09 -2.68 27.41
CA GLU A 230 18.93 -3.41 27.94
C GLU A 230 19.14 -4.93 27.90
N GLY A 231 19.87 -5.41 26.90
CA GLY A 231 19.92 -6.83 26.60
C GLY A 231 20.83 -7.17 25.44
N ILE A 232 21.04 -8.48 25.26
CA ILE A 232 21.47 -9.06 24.00
C ILE A 232 20.37 -10.01 23.56
N THR A 233 20.08 -9.99 22.26
CA THR A 233 19.12 -10.87 21.60
C THR A 233 19.77 -11.56 20.41
N SER A 234 18.99 -12.27 19.61
CA SER A 234 19.45 -12.82 18.34
C SER A 234 18.53 -12.45 17.17
N TYR A 235 19.11 -12.32 15.99
CA TYR A 235 18.40 -12.16 14.73
C TYR A 235 19.18 -12.88 13.64
N ASP A 236 18.52 -13.72 12.84
CA ASP A 236 19.20 -14.58 11.85
C ASP A 236 20.33 -15.40 12.49
N ASP A 237 20.06 -15.92 13.70
CA ASP A 237 20.99 -16.70 14.55
C ASP A 237 22.30 -15.96 14.92
N LYS A 238 22.33 -14.62 14.76
CA LYS A 238 23.48 -13.76 15.12
C LYS A 238 23.16 -12.92 16.36
N PRO A 239 24.15 -12.66 17.24
CA PRO A 239 23.94 -11.84 18.42
C PRO A 239 23.74 -10.37 18.08
N VAL A 240 22.79 -9.75 18.77
CA VAL A 240 22.34 -8.37 18.56
C VAL A 240 22.27 -7.65 19.90
N TYR A 241 22.91 -6.48 20.02
CA TYR A 241 22.74 -5.59 21.18
C TYR A 241 21.35 -4.96 21.16
N ILE A 242 20.72 -4.85 22.33
CA ILE A 242 19.57 -3.98 22.57
C ILE A 242 20.10 -2.79 23.40
N ILE A 243 20.18 -1.63 22.77
CA ILE A 243 20.64 -0.39 23.42
C ILE A 243 19.42 0.49 23.65
N GLY A 244 19.07 0.72 24.91
CA GLY A 244 18.08 1.71 25.31
C GLY A 244 18.67 3.11 25.26
N PHE A 245 17.83 4.10 24.98
CA PHE A 245 18.18 5.51 25.02
C PHE A 245 17.03 6.35 25.58
N ASP A 246 17.38 7.43 26.28
CA ASP A 246 16.45 8.47 26.72
C ASP A 246 17.19 9.81 26.78
N ARG A 247 16.47 10.89 27.04
CA ARG A 247 17.03 12.22 27.27
C ARG A 247 18.02 12.21 28.44
N ALA A 248 19.21 12.74 28.22
CA ALA A 248 20.21 12.96 29.26
C ALA A 248 19.75 14.01 30.28
N GLU A 249 20.32 13.99 31.48
CA GLU A 249 20.10 15.05 32.47
C GLU A 249 20.59 16.40 31.92
N GLY A 250 19.71 17.41 31.88
CA GLY A 250 20.00 18.72 31.28
C GLY A 250 20.02 18.74 29.75
N GLY A 251 19.88 17.60 29.08
CA GLY A 251 19.82 17.48 27.63
C GLY A 251 18.47 17.87 27.04
N SER A 252 18.44 18.06 25.72
CA SER A 252 17.24 18.46 24.96
C SER A 252 16.60 17.34 24.15
N GLY A 253 17.05 16.09 24.35
CA GLY A 253 16.61 14.91 23.62
C GLY A 253 15.09 14.72 23.64
N ARG A 254 14.49 14.52 22.46
CA ARG A 254 13.03 14.56 22.27
C ARG A 254 12.38 13.19 22.10
N MET A 255 13.19 12.15 22.14
CA MET A 255 12.76 10.78 21.90
C MET A 255 13.24 9.87 23.01
N THR A 256 12.56 8.75 23.17
CA THR A 256 12.96 7.66 24.05
C THR A 256 12.67 6.34 23.36
N GLY A 257 13.46 5.31 23.65
CA GLY A 257 13.28 4.02 23.01
C GLY A 257 14.52 3.15 23.05
N LYS A 258 14.64 2.28 22.04
CA LYS A 258 15.75 1.35 21.91
C LYS A 258 16.11 1.09 20.45
N VAL A 259 17.38 0.82 20.22
CA VAL A 259 17.94 0.40 18.94
C VAL A 259 18.54 -1.00 19.07
N TYR A 260 18.48 -1.75 17.97
CA TYR A 260 19.03 -3.09 17.87
C TYR A 260 20.22 -3.05 16.93
N ILE A 261 21.39 -3.47 17.42
CA ILE A 261 22.66 -3.34 16.71
C ILE A 261 23.30 -4.71 16.55
N ASP A 262 23.59 -5.11 15.31
CA ASP A 262 24.38 -6.31 15.03
C ASP A 262 25.75 -6.20 15.70
N THR A 263 26.10 -7.18 16.52
CA THR A 263 27.32 -7.13 17.37
C THR A 263 28.63 -7.22 16.58
N LEU A 264 28.60 -7.70 15.33
CA LEU A 264 29.79 -7.91 14.51
C LEU A 264 30.00 -6.76 13.52
N SER A 265 28.95 -6.39 12.79
CA SER A 265 29.02 -5.32 11.79
C SER A 265 28.74 -3.93 12.36
N TYR A 266 28.17 -3.83 13.57
CA TYR A 266 27.62 -2.59 14.12
C TYR A 266 26.57 -1.97 13.17
N ALA A 267 25.70 -2.79 12.59
CA ALA A 267 24.59 -2.30 11.78
C ALA A 267 23.36 -2.12 12.65
N PHE A 268 22.65 -1.00 12.53
CA PHE A 268 21.31 -0.88 13.10
C PHE A 268 20.33 -1.75 12.30
N ILE A 269 19.72 -2.72 12.97
CA ILE A 269 18.79 -3.67 12.32
C ILE A 269 17.33 -3.37 12.66
N ARG A 270 17.10 -2.63 13.75
CA ARG A 270 15.77 -2.19 14.18
C ARG A 270 15.86 -0.99 15.13
N ALA A 271 14.80 -0.19 15.19
CA ALA A 271 14.54 0.71 16.31
C ALA A 271 13.06 0.67 16.70
N GLU A 272 12.80 0.89 17.98
CA GLU A 272 11.49 1.14 18.57
C GLU A 272 11.62 2.43 19.36
N PHE A 273 10.87 3.48 19.00
CA PHE A 273 10.99 4.76 19.68
C PHE A 273 9.69 5.55 19.65
N GLU A 274 9.55 6.47 20.59
CA GLU A 274 8.46 7.41 20.63
C GLU A 274 8.94 8.84 20.85
N ILE A 275 8.14 9.79 20.37
CA ILE A 275 8.39 11.22 20.59
C ILE A 275 7.80 11.60 21.94
N ARG A 276 8.62 12.20 22.80
CA ARG A 276 8.20 12.70 24.11
C ARG A 276 7.15 13.81 23.96
N PRO A 277 6.22 13.98 24.92
CA PRO A 277 5.16 15.00 24.84
C PRO A 277 5.66 16.42 24.53
N GLU A 278 6.83 16.79 25.06
CA GLU A 278 7.51 18.06 24.78
C GLU A 278 7.98 18.18 23.33
N GLY A 279 8.47 17.09 22.74
CA GLY A 279 8.92 17.03 21.36
C GLY A 279 7.76 17.15 20.35
N LEU A 280 6.57 16.69 20.73
CA LEU A 280 5.36 16.77 19.91
C LEU A 280 4.85 18.20 19.70
N LYS A 281 5.22 19.14 20.59
CA LYS A 281 4.78 20.55 20.50
C LYS A 281 5.44 21.34 19.38
N LYS A 282 6.50 20.81 18.76
CA LYS A 282 7.21 21.48 17.67
C LYS A 282 6.33 21.53 16.41
N ILE A 283 6.43 22.61 15.63
CA ILE A 283 5.68 22.79 14.39
C ILE A 283 6.66 22.62 13.21
N ASN A 284 6.21 21.99 12.12
CA ASN A 284 6.99 21.78 10.89
C ASN A 284 8.31 21.01 11.09
N ASP A 285 8.33 20.07 12.02
CA ASP A 285 9.52 19.28 12.36
C ASP A 285 9.70 18.04 11.45
N TYR A 286 9.79 18.30 10.15
CA TYR A 286 9.99 17.27 9.15
C TYR A 286 11.33 16.53 9.36
N PRO A 287 11.41 15.19 9.23
CA PRO A 287 10.41 14.25 8.70
C PRO A 287 9.40 13.71 9.71
N LEU A 288 9.47 14.13 10.98
CA LEU A 288 8.63 13.61 12.06
C LEU A 288 7.21 14.17 11.97
N TYR A 289 6.23 13.31 12.23
CA TYR A 289 4.85 13.74 12.41
C TYR A 289 4.72 14.35 13.81
N VAL A 290 4.87 15.66 13.92
CA VAL A 290 4.67 16.44 15.16
C VAL A 290 3.44 17.35 15.04
N GLY A 291 3.02 18.00 16.13
CA GLY A 291 1.85 18.87 16.17
C GLY A 291 0.73 18.29 17.04
N SER A 292 -0.49 18.21 16.50
CA SER A 292 -1.69 17.77 17.23
C SER A 292 -1.76 16.26 17.43
N TRP A 293 -0.77 15.70 18.12
CA TRP A 293 -0.68 14.29 18.53
C TRP A 293 -0.48 14.20 20.04
N ASN A 294 -1.13 13.23 20.69
CA ASN A 294 -0.89 12.87 22.08
C ASN A 294 0.34 11.95 22.22
N ALA A 295 0.55 11.08 21.23
CA ALA A 295 1.67 10.16 21.18
C ALA A 295 2.03 9.86 19.72
N ASN A 296 3.31 9.57 19.46
CA ASN A 296 3.79 9.06 18.19
C ASN A 296 4.85 8.00 18.42
N ARG A 297 4.54 6.76 18.03
CA ARG A 297 5.39 5.59 18.19
C ARG A 297 5.82 5.08 16.83
N TYR A 298 7.07 4.67 16.73
CA TYR A 298 7.70 4.19 15.51
C TYR A 298 8.40 2.88 15.76
N VAL A 299 8.25 1.96 14.82
CA VAL A 299 9.03 0.74 14.72
C VAL A 299 9.59 0.70 13.32
N ALA A 300 10.92 0.64 13.18
CA ALA A 300 11.58 0.54 11.88
C ALA A 300 12.49 -0.68 11.84
N ASN A 301 12.44 -1.44 10.74
CA ASN A 301 13.17 -2.69 10.57
C ASN A 301 14.02 -2.65 9.30
N TYR A 302 15.16 -3.33 9.34
CA TYR A 302 16.05 -3.51 8.20
C TYR A 302 16.25 -4.98 7.92
N ARG A 303 16.47 -5.31 6.65
CA ARG A 303 16.80 -6.66 6.20
C ARG A 303 18.12 -6.65 5.47
N LYS A 304 18.92 -7.70 5.65
CA LYS A 304 20.19 -7.86 4.95
C LYS A 304 19.96 -8.49 3.58
N ILE A 305 20.49 -7.86 2.52
CA ILE A 305 20.50 -8.40 1.16
C ILE A 305 21.95 -8.32 0.66
N GLY A 306 22.57 -9.48 0.43
CA GLY A 306 24.03 -9.55 0.24
C GLY A 306 24.78 -9.00 1.46
N ASP A 307 25.67 -8.04 1.24
CA ASP A 307 26.49 -7.44 2.31
C ASP A 307 25.90 -6.16 2.91
N LYS A 308 24.72 -5.72 2.45
CA LYS A 308 24.13 -4.44 2.86
C LYS A 308 22.78 -4.62 3.56
N TRP A 309 22.48 -3.73 4.49
CA TRP A 309 21.21 -3.62 5.19
C TRP A 309 20.31 -2.59 4.48
N TYR A 310 19.11 -3.02 4.13
CA TYR A 310 18.10 -2.21 3.44
C TYR A 310 16.91 -1.99 4.36
N PHE A 311 16.34 -0.78 4.32
CA PHE A 311 15.05 -0.50 4.96
C PHE A 311 14.02 -1.55 4.50
N SER A 312 13.37 -2.20 5.47
CA SER A 312 12.49 -3.36 5.21
C SER A 312 11.04 -3.06 5.53
N SER A 313 10.78 -2.43 6.67
CA SER A 313 9.43 -2.06 7.04
C SER A 313 9.45 -0.98 8.11
N ALA A 314 8.35 -0.26 8.23
CA ALA A 314 8.10 0.56 9.40
C ALA A 314 6.61 0.64 9.72
N LEU A 315 6.30 0.69 11.00
CA LEU A 315 5.00 1.02 11.54
C LEU A 315 5.12 2.33 12.30
N ARG A 316 4.23 3.27 12.02
CA ARG A 316 4.01 4.45 12.83
C ARG A 316 2.59 4.44 13.35
N GLU A 317 2.43 4.63 14.65
CA GLU A 317 1.12 4.81 15.30
C GLU A 317 1.10 6.16 16.01
N GLY A 318 0.14 7.00 15.65
CA GLY A 318 -0.06 8.29 16.30
C GLY A 318 -1.43 8.37 16.93
N GLU A 319 -1.47 8.82 18.17
CA GLU A 319 -2.69 9.06 18.92
C GLU A 319 -3.12 10.51 18.76
N ARG A 320 -4.37 10.75 18.36
CA ARG A 320 -4.92 12.10 18.23
C ARG A 320 -5.56 12.58 19.53
N PRO A 321 -5.70 13.91 19.72
CA PRO A 321 -6.39 14.48 20.88
C PRO A 321 -7.81 13.97 21.11
N ASN A 322 -8.49 13.49 20.07
CA ASN A 322 -9.83 12.90 20.17
C ASN A 322 -9.81 11.41 20.59
N GLY A 323 -8.65 10.83 20.92
CA GLY A 323 -8.48 9.43 21.30
C GLY A 323 -8.38 8.45 20.11
N GLY A 324 -8.57 8.91 18.88
CA GLY A 324 -8.45 8.06 17.69
C GLY A 324 -7.01 7.85 17.23
N LEU A 325 -6.73 6.69 16.64
CA LEU A 325 -5.40 6.35 16.14
C LEU A 325 -5.28 6.62 14.65
N PHE A 326 -4.07 6.99 14.22
CA PHE A 326 -3.66 6.98 12.83
C PHE A 326 -2.43 6.10 12.67
N SER A 327 -2.54 5.09 11.82
CA SER A 327 -1.45 4.15 11.55
C SER A 327 -0.92 4.33 10.12
N ASN A 328 0.39 4.17 9.97
CA ASN A 328 1.09 4.06 8.68
C ASN A 328 1.97 2.82 8.74
N ASP A 329 1.69 1.84 7.89
CA ASP A 329 2.44 0.60 7.78
C ASP A 329 3.05 0.53 6.36
N ILE A 330 4.36 0.42 6.29
CA ILE A 330 5.10 0.22 5.05
C ILE A 330 5.89 -1.08 5.14
N LEU A 331 5.73 -1.92 4.13
CA LEU A 331 6.47 -3.15 3.94
C LEU A 331 7.17 -3.13 2.58
N ILE A 332 8.49 -3.19 2.55
CA ILE A 332 9.26 -3.36 1.32
C ILE A 332 9.21 -4.83 0.91
N THR A 333 8.51 -5.10 -0.19
CA THR A 333 8.30 -6.46 -0.72
C THR A 333 9.46 -6.88 -1.61
N GLU A 334 10.02 -5.94 -2.38
CA GLU A 334 11.08 -6.17 -3.36
C GLU A 334 12.12 -5.04 -3.35
N VAL A 335 13.39 -5.40 -3.57
CA VAL A 335 14.51 -4.45 -3.69
C VAL A 335 15.35 -4.84 -4.90
N ASP A 336 15.41 -3.97 -5.91
CA ASP A 336 16.39 -4.09 -6.98
C ASP A 336 17.71 -3.47 -6.52
N THR A 337 18.68 -4.34 -6.22
CA THR A 337 20.01 -3.92 -5.78
C THR A 337 20.89 -3.47 -6.94
N LYS A 338 20.61 -3.86 -8.19
CA LYS A 338 21.50 -3.70 -9.36
C LYS A 338 21.11 -2.52 -10.24
N LYS A 339 19.81 -2.33 -10.49
CA LYS A 339 19.30 -1.20 -11.29
C LYS A 339 18.57 -0.23 -10.38
N SER A 340 18.73 1.04 -10.67
CA SER A 340 17.95 2.08 -10.02
C SER A 340 17.58 3.13 -11.04
N LYS A 341 16.30 3.47 -11.09
CA LYS A 341 15.76 4.54 -11.93
C LYS A 341 14.89 5.43 -11.05
N PRO A 342 15.04 6.76 -11.13
CA PRO A 342 14.09 7.68 -10.54
C PRO A 342 12.68 7.39 -11.04
N VAL A 343 11.68 7.59 -10.18
CA VAL A 343 10.27 7.50 -10.58
C VAL A 343 10.02 8.56 -11.67
N PRO A 344 9.34 8.22 -12.79
CA PRO A 344 8.99 9.18 -13.83
C PRO A 344 8.25 10.40 -13.25
N TYR A 345 8.55 11.61 -13.75
CA TYR A 345 8.06 12.84 -13.12
C TYR A 345 6.54 12.88 -12.95
N GLY A 346 5.78 12.47 -13.97
CA GLY A 346 4.31 12.45 -13.94
C GLY A 346 3.69 11.35 -13.07
N GLU A 347 4.49 10.40 -12.61
CA GLU A 347 4.06 9.29 -11.74
C GLU A 347 4.44 9.54 -10.28
N ARG A 348 5.18 10.62 -9.98
CA ARG A 348 5.60 10.95 -8.63
C ARG A 348 4.43 11.47 -7.82
N LEU A 349 4.23 10.85 -6.66
CA LEU A 349 3.30 11.35 -5.66
C LEU A 349 3.84 12.63 -5.03
N GLU A 350 2.97 13.63 -4.96
CA GLU A 350 3.30 14.90 -4.34
C GLU A 350 3.31 14.79 -2.82
N ARG A 351 4.25 15.51 -2.20
CA ARG A 351 4.36 15.59 -0.74
C ARG A 351 3.03 15.94 -0.07
N GLY A 352 2.27 16.88 -0.62
CA GLY A 352 1.01 17.34 -0.03
C GLY A 352 -0.18 16.40 -0.22
N ALA A 353 -0.07 15.37 -1.07
CA ALA A 353 -1.20 14.54 -1.44
C ALA A 353 -1.68 13.67 -0.25
N PRO A 354 -2.97 13.74 0.12
CA PRO A 354 -3.60 12.74 0.97
C PRO A 354 -3.66 11.41 0.24
N PHE A 355 -3.21 10.32 0.87
CA PHE A 355 -3.10 9.04 0.17
C PHE A 355 -4.48 8.47 -0.20
N LEU A 356 -5.48 8.67 0.65
CA LEU A 356 -6.86 8.25 0.41
C LEU A 356 -7.42 8.75 -0.94
N THR A 357 -7.08 9.99 -1.33
CA THR A 357 -7.67 10.65 -2.51
C THR A 357 -6.97 10.31 -3.83
N ILE A 358 -5.81 9.64 -3.78
CA ILE A 358 -5.02 9.28 -4.96
C ILE A 358 -5.10 7.78 -5.31
N THR A 359 -5.92 7.02 -4.59
CA THR A 359 -6.15 5.61 -4.93
C THR A 359 -6.91 5.51 -6.26
N GLY A 360 -6.30 4.85 -7.25
CA GLY A 360 -6.89 4.65 -8.58
C GLY A 360 -8.07 3.67 -8.59
N GLN A 361 -8.39 3.12 -9.76
CA GLN A 361 -9.40 2.06 -9.88
C GLN A 361 -8.86 0.72 -9.39
N TYR A 362 -9.68 0.00 -8.60
CA TYR A 362 -9.35 -1.33 -8.09
C TYR A 362 -9.13 -2.35 -9.21
N ASP A 363 -8.01 -3.08 -9.15
CA ASP A 363 -7.66 -4.16 -10.08
C ASP A 363 -7.51 -5.49 -9.31
N ASP A 364 -8.48 -6.41 -9.46
CA ASP A 364 -8.47 -7.69 -8.75
C ASP A 364 -7.31 -8.60 -9.15
N ASN A 365 -6.91 -8.57 -10.43
CA ASN A 365 -5.84 -9.44 -10.94
C ASN A 365 -4.50 -9.03 -10.33
N PHE A 366 -4.23 -7.72 -10.27
CA PHE A 366 -3.04 -7.20 -9.62
C PHE A 366 -2.95 -7.63 -8.14
N TRP A 367 -4.02 -7.44 -7.37
CA TRP A 367 -4.03 -7.76 -5.94
C TRP A 367 -3.94 -9.27 -5.66
N ARG A 368 -4.41 -10.12 -6.59
CA ARG A 368 -4.23 -11.57 -6.52
C ARG A 368 -2.77 -12.00 -6.65
N GLU A 369 -1.94 -11.24 -7.36
CA GLU A 369 -0.55 -11.62 -7.64
C GLU A 369 0.47 -10.92 -6.74
N TYR A 370 0.11 -9.83 -6.07
CA TYR A 370 1.03 -9.02 -5.27
C TYR A 370 1.14 -9.44 -3.78
N ASN A 371 2.33 -9.36 -3.18
CA ASN A 371 2.55 -9.65 -1.75
C ASN A 371 2.03 -8.53 -0.84
N THR A 372 1.16 -8.87 0.11
CA THR A 372 0.54 -7.91 1.04
C THR A 372 0.74 -8.33 2.48
N ALA A 373 0.79 -7.36 3.40
CA ALA A 373 0.63 -7.65 4.82
C ALA A 373 -0.84 -8.05 5.11
N PRO A 374 -1.10 -9.14 5.84
CA PRO A 374 -2.48 -9.52 6.20
C PRO A 374 -3.19 -8.42 7.01
N LEU A 375 -4.52 -8.39 6.93
CA LEU A 375 -5.34 -7.55 7.82
C LEU A 375 -5.33 -8.13 9.24
N ASN A 376 -5.32 -7.27 10.25
CA ASN A 376 -5.59 -7.72 11.63
C ASN A 376 -7.08 -8.01 11.84
N SER A 377 -7.42 -8.70 12.93
CA SER A 377 -8.81 -9.08 13.24
C SER A 377 -9.80 -7.90 13.23
N GLY A 378 -9.45 -6.74 13.79
CA GLY A 378 -10.30 -5.55 13.76
C GLY A 378 -10.51 -4.98 12.35
N GLN A 379 -9.46 -4.94 11.52
CA GLN A 379 -9.54 -4.51 10.13
C GLN A 379 -10.40 -5.47 9.30
N LYS A 380 -10.26 -6.79 9.51
CA LYS A 380 -11.09 -7.81 8.85
C LYS A 380 -12.57 -7.60 9.18
N GLU A 381 -12.89 -7.39 10.45
CA GLU A 381 -14.25 -7.16 10.92
C GLU A 381 -14.84 -5.87 10.31
N SER A 382 -14.10 -4.76 10.31
CA SER A 382 -14.58 -3.51 9.71
C SER A 382 -14.80 -3.62 8.20
N VAL A 383 -13.87 -4.25 7.46
CA VAL A 383 -14.04 -4.48 6.01
C VAL A 383 -15.24 -5.39 5.74
N LEU A 384 -15.45 -6.42 6.56
CA LEU A 384 -16.61 -7.31 6.44
C LEU A 384 -17.92 -6.60 6.77
N GLN A 385 -17.94 -5.78 7.81
CA GLN A 385 -19.09 -4.96 8.20
C GLN A 385 -19.48 -4.02 7.06
N MET A 386 -18.52 -3.33 6.44
CA MET A 386 -18.79 -2.47 5.29
C MET A 386 -19.32 -3.26 4.11
N LYS A 387 -18.69 -4.38 3.72
CA LYS A 387 -19.22 -5.23 2.64
C LYS A 387 -20.65 -5.71 2.94
N THR A 388 -20.95 -5.97 4.21
CA THR A 388 -22.29 -6.36 4.66
C THR A 388 -23.25 -5.17 4.58
N GLN A 389 -22.82 -3.97 4.95
CA GLN A 389 -23.61 -2.73 4.84
C GLN A 389 -23.86 -2.33 3.39
N GLU A 390 -22.87 -2.40 2.50
CA GLU A 390 -23.02 -2.16 1.07
C GLU A 390 -24.00 -3.16 0.45
N LYS A 391 -23.84 -4.45 0.77
CA LYS A 391 -24.75 -5.49 0.32
C LYS A 391 -26.15 -5.33 0.92
N ALA A 392 -26.26 -4.89 2.17
CA ALA A 392 -27.56 -4.58 2.78
C ALA A 392 -28.21 -3.37 2.11
N ALA A 393 -27.44 -2.30 1.82
CA ALA A 393 -27.91 -1.15 1.08
C ALA A 393 -28.36 -1.52 -0.33
N GLU A 394 -27.64 -2.41 -1.01
CA GLU A 394 -28.07 -3.02 -2.28
C GLU A 394 -29.36 -3.84 -2.10
N VAL A 395 -29.46 -4.66 -1.06
CA VAL A 395 -30.67 -5.46 -0.78
C VAL A 395 -31.87 -4.61 -0.36
N PHE A 396 -31.68 -3.43 0.21
CA PHE A 396 -32.76 -2.51 0.57
C PHE A 396 -32.94 -1.39 -0.47
N ASP A 397 -32.15 -1.41 -1.55
CA ASP A 397 -32.35 -0.53 -2.69
C ASP A 397 -33.66 -0.89 -3.38
N ALA A 398 -34.52 0.11 -3.58
CA ALA A 398 -35.85 -0.10 -4.11
C ALA A 398 -35.83 -0.68 -5.54
N ASP A 399 -34.82 -0.31 -6.33
CA ASP A 399 -34.67 -0.79 -7.70
C ASP A 399 -34.15 -2.24 -7.71
N PHE A 400 -33.20 -2.57 -6.83
CA PHE A 400 -32.74 -3.95 -6.64
C PHE A 400 -33.86 -4.86 -6.12
N MET A 401 -34.66 -4.41 -5.15
CA MET A 401 -35.78 -5.19 -4.63
C MET A 401 -36.87 -5.41 -5.68
N ALA A 402 -37.16 -4.40 -6.50
CA ALA A 402 -38.06 -4.53 -7.64
C ALA A 402 -37.52 -5.54 -8.68
N ALA A 403 -36.21 -5.49 -9.00
CA ALA A 403 -35.57 -6.44 -9.91
C ALA A 403 -35.55 -7.87 -9.34
N LEU A 404 -35.27 -8.03 -8.04
CA LEU A 404 -35.29 -9.32 -7.35
C LEU A 404 -36.70 -9.90 -7.31
N GLN A 405 -37.72 -9.07 -7.08
CA GLN A 405 -39.12 -9.49 -7.10
C GLN A 405 -39.55 -9.90 -8.51
N ALA A 406 -39.22 -9.13 -9.55
CA ALA A 406 -39.47 -9.50 -10.94
C ALA A 406 -38.78 -10.83 -11.33
N ARG A 407 -37.56 -11.08 -10.82
CA ARG A 407 -36.85 -12.34 -11.02
C ARG A 407 -37.51 -13.52 -10.30
N ARG A 408 -38.06 -13.31 -9.10
CA ARG A 408 -38.83 -14.33 -8.38
C ARG A 408 -40.16 -14.64 -9.07
N ASP A 409 -40.85 -13.61 -9.56
CA ASP A 409 -42.13 -13.75 -10.25
C ASP A 409 -41.95 -14.49 -11.58
N SER A 410 -40.87 -14.22 -12.33
CA SER A 410 -40.53 -14.97 -13.54
C SER A 410 -40.20 -16.44 -13.26
N ILE A 411 -39.38 -16.74 -12.24
CA ILE A 411 -39.08 -18.13 -11.84
C ILE A 411 -40.36 -18.87 -11.43
N ARG A 412 -41.26 -18.21 -10.69
CA ARG A 412 -42.54 -18.79 -10.25
C ARG A 412 -43.47 -19.09 -11.44
N LEU A 413 -43.53 -18.20 -12.42
CA LEU A 413 -44.32 -18.39 -13.64
C LEU A 413 -43.78 -19.52 -14.51
N GLU A 414 -42.46 -19.67 -14.59
CA GLU A 414 -41.84 -20.75 -15.34
C GLU A 414 -42.06 -22.11 -14.67
N ALA A 415 -42.06 -22.15 -13.33
CA ALA A 415 -42.48 -23.33 -12.57
C ALA A 415 -43.98 -23.66 -12.80
N LEU A 416 -44.87 -22.67 -12.76
CA LEU A 416 -46.30 -22.83 -13.06
C LEU A 416 -46.55 -23.32 -14.50
N ARG A 417 -45.80 -22.79 -15.48
CA ARG A 417 -45.86 -23.24 -16.87
C ARG A 417 -45.41 -24.68 -17.04
N THR A 418 -44.43 -25.10 -16.26
CA THR A 418 -43.93 -26.48 -16.25
C THR A 418 -44.93 -27.45 -15.61
N GLU A 419 -45.67 -27.01 -14.57
CA GLU A 419 -46.69 -27.82 -13.90
C GLU A 419 -48.02 -27.91 -14.69
N LEU A 420 -48.47 -26.81 -15.29
CA LEU A 420 -49.77 -26.74 -15.97
C LEU A 420 -49.70 -27.19 -17.45
N GLY A 421 -48.51 -27.24 -18.05
CA GLY A 421 -48.34 -27.48 -19.47
C GLY A 421 -48.68 -26.25 -20.33
N GLU A 422 -48.34 -26.28 -21.62
CA GLU A 422 -48.55 -25.13 -22.51
C GLU A 422 -49.99 -25.00 -23.03
N VAL A 423 -50.78 -26.06 -22.91
CA VAL A 423 -52.12 -26.20 -23.50
C VAL A 423 -53.01 -26.96 -22.53
N ASP A 424 -54.24 -26.48 -22.35
CA ASP A 424 -55.25 -27.16 -21.54
C ASP A 424 -55.59 -28.53 -22.16
N PRO A 425 -55.42 -29.65 -21.42
CA PRO A 425 -55.64 -30.99 -21.95
C PRO A 425 -57.09 -31.29 -22.38
N GLU A 426 -58.09 -30.57 -21.86
CA GLU A 426 -59.50 -30.80 -22.14
C GLU A 426 -60.03 -29.94 -23.29
N THR A 427 -59.53 -28.72 -23.43
CA THR A 427 -60.04 -27.74 -24.42
C THR A 427 -59.10 -27.53 -25.60
N GLY A 428 -57.81 -27.91 -25.47
CA GLY A 428 -56.80 -27.71 -26.52
C GLY A 428 -56.40 -26.25 -26.71
N GLU A 429 -56.84 -25.34 -25.84
CA GLU A 429 -56.51 -23.92 -25.88
C GLU A 429 -55.27 -23.59 -25.02
N PRO A 430 -54.49 -22.56 -25.39
CA PRO A 430 -53.33 -22.13 -24.59
C PRO A 430 -53.75 -21.68 -23.19
N ILE A 431 -53.05 -22.16 -22.16
CA ILE A 431 -53.31 -21.73 -20.77
C ILE A 431 -52.80 -20.30 -20.59
N GLU A 432 -53.71 -19.35 -20.34
CA GLU A 432 -53.35 -17.96 -20.04
C GLU A 432 -52.73 -17.84 -18.63
N LEU A 433 -51.42 -17.67 -18.58
CA LEU A 433 -50.71 -17.33 -17.34
C LEU A 433 -50.81 -15.82 -17.05
N PRO A 434 -50.81 -15.41 -15.76
CA PRO A 434 -50.78 -14.01 -15.38
C PRO A 434 -49.61 -13.28 -16.04
N GLN A 435 -49.90 -12.16 -16.70
CA GLN A 435 -48.88 -11.30 -17.29
C GLN A 435 -48.02 -10.68 -16.18
N VAL A 436 -46.70 -10.89 -16.21
CA VAL A 436 -45.79 -10.06 -15.40
C VAL A 436 -45.88 -8.65 -15.93
N ASN A 437 -46.38 -7.74 -15.11
CA ASN A 437 -46.38 -6.33 -15.48
C ASN A 437 -44.93 -5.83 -15.45
N ASN A 438 -44.20 -6.00 -16.55
CA ASN A 438 -42.92 -5.36 -16.80
C ASN A 438 -43.14 -3.87 -17.09
N GLY A 439 -43.83 -3.19 -16.18
CA GLY A 439 -43.85 -1.74 -16.14
C GLY A 439 -42.40 -1.30 -15.96
N VAL A 440 -41.75 -0.96 -17.07
CA VAL A 440 -40.51 -0.19 -17.06
C VAL A 440 -40.84 1.02 -16.20
N LEU A 441 -40.35 1.04 -14.96
CA LEU A 441 -40.45 2.21 -14.10
C LEU A 441 -39.69 3.32 -14.83
N GLU A 442 -40.45 4.17 -15.51
CA GLU A 442 -39.95 5.42 -16.05
C GLU A 442 -39.44 6.24 -14.87
N VAL A 443 -38.12 6.25 -14.75
CA VAL A 443 -37.34 6.92 -13.74
C VAL A 443 -37.75 8.39 -13.64
N GLN A 444 -38.56 8.74 -12.64
CA GLN A 444 -38.70 10.13 -12.21
C GLN A 444 -37.42 10.54 -11.44
N LYS A 445 -36.38 10.90 -12.18
CA LYS A 445 -35.27 11.70 -11.63
C LYS A 445 -35.76 13.13 -11.40
N ARG A 446 -36.02 13.49 -10.14
CA ARG A 446 -35.99 14.88 -9.68
C ARG A 446 -35.14 15.02 -8.41
N LYS A 447 -33.84 15.26 -8.62
CA LYS A 447 -33.10 16.27 -7.86
C LYS A 447 -32.38 17.15 -8.89
N PHE A 448 -32.81 18.40 -8.98
CA PHE A 448 -32.22 19.42 -9.83
C PHE A 448 -30.89 19.84 -9.18
N GLY A 449 -29.77 19.69 -9.89
CA GLY A 449 -28.45 20.10 -9.41
C GLY A 449 -27.59 20.50 -10.60
N VAL A 450 -27.09 21.73 -10.57
CA VAL A 450 -26.13 22.25 -11.53
C VAL A 450 -24.74 22.13 -10.91
N GLN A 451 -23.85 21.39 -11.56
CA GLN A 451 -22.45 21.28 -11.14
C GLN A 451 -21.60 22.06 -12.14
N LEU A 452 -20.93 23.10 -11.65
CA LEU A 452 -20.03 23.95 -12.41
C LEU A 452 -18.60 23.52 -12.12
N GLN A 453 -17.84 23.18 -13.15
CA GLN A 453 -16.42 22.85 -13.02
C GLN A 453 -15.64 23.66 -14.04
N MET A 454 -14.69 24.47 -13.55
CA MET A 454 -13.83 25.31 -14.38
C MET A 454 -12.39 24.80 -14.24
N HIS A 455 -11.75 24.54 -15.37
CA HIS A 455 -10.33 24.20 -15.41
C HIS A 455 -9.59 25.25 -16.22
N LEU A 456 -8.58 25.86 -15.60
CA LEU A 456 -7.63 26.76 -16.27
C LEU A 456 -6.26 26.10 -16.26
N GLY A 457 -5.76 25.75 -17.45
CA GLY A 457 -4.45 25.13 -17.62
C GLY A 457 -3.64 25.87 -18.68
N ALA A 458 -2.41 26.24 -18.33
CA ALA A 458 -1.41 26.71 -19.29
C ALA A 458 -0.31 25.64 -19.37
N GLY A 459 -0.04 25.14 -20.58
CA GLY A 459 0.95 24.11 -20.82
C GLY A 459 1.74 24.36 -22.11
N ALA A 460 3.02 24.05 -22.09
CA ALA A 460 3.87 24.04 -23.29
C ALA A 460 4.23 22.58 -23.61
N HIS A 461 3.83 22.09 -24.77
CA HIS A 461 4.14 20.74 -25.25
C HIS A 461 5.06 20.79 -26.47
N LEU A 462 5.95 19.80 -26.61
CA LEU A 462 6.74 19.54 -27.82
C LEU A 462 6.06 18.42 -28.60
N LEU A 463 5.28 18.78 -29.61
CA LEU A 463 4.65 17.84 -30.54
C LEU A 463 4.82 18.39 -31.97
N SER A 464 5.31 17.56 -32.90
CA SER A 464 5.19 17.86 -34.33
C SER A 464 3.84 17.33 -34.82
N SER A 465 2.91 18.22 -35.17
CA SER A 465 1.62 17.81 -35.73
C SER A 465 1.68 17.75 -37.27
N GLU A 466 1.08 16.70 -37.85
CA GLU A 466 0.49 16.82 -39.18
C GLU A 466 -0.91 17.45 -39.05
N ALA A 467 -1.29 18.21 -40.08
CA ALA A 467 -2.35 19.23 -40.11
C ALA A 467 -3.59 18.97 -39.22
N ALA A 468 -3.90 19.95 -38.36
CA ALA A 468 -5.14 19.97 -37.60
C ALA A 468 -6.32 20.41 -38.48
N THR A 469 -7.35 19.57 -38.57
CA THR A 469 -8.66 19.96 -39.13
C THR A 469 -9.56 20.49 -38.02
N LEU A 470 -10.10 21.70 -38.19
CA LEU A 470 -11.17 22.20 -37.33
C LEU A 470 -12.50 21.76 -37.93
N GLY A 471 -13.25 20.92 -37.21
CA GLY A 471 -14.53 20.41 -37.68
C GLY A 471 -15.58 20.30 -36.59
N LEU A 472 -16.80 20.75 -36.90
CA LEU A 472 -17.98 20.56 -36.07
C LEU A 472 -18.71 19.30 -36.55
N THR A 473 -18.82 18.27 -35.70
CA THR A 473 -19.47 16.99 -36.05
C THR A 473 -20.58 16.69 -35.05
N ARG A 474 -21.76 16.32 -35.56
CA ARG A 474 -22.88 15.86 -34.73
C ARG A 474 -22.87 14.34 -34.70
N LEU A 475 -22.62 13.78 -33.52
CA LEU A 475 -22.63 12.33 -33.30
C LEU A 475 -24.09 11.82 -33.27
N GLN A 476 -24.40 10.85 -34.12
CA GLN A 476 -25.63 10.06 -34.07
C GLN A 476 -25.29 8.59 -33.79
N LYS A 477 -26.31 7.82 -33.38
CA LYS A 477 -26.15 6.52 -32.72
C LYS A 477 -25.40 5.48 -33.56
N ASP A 478 -25.44 5.61 -34.89
CA ASP A 478 -24.82 4.64 -35.80
C ASP A 478 -23.70 5.23 -36.67
N GLU A 479 -23.61 6.55 -36.90
CA GLU A 479 -22.44 7.18 -37.54
C GLU A 479 -22.34 8.72 -37.30
N PRO A 480 -21.13 9.31 -37.19
CA PRO A 480 -20.94 10.76 -37.03
C PRO A 480 -21.26 11.55 -38.30
N LEU A 481 -22.04 12.64 -38.19
CA LEU A 481 -22.38 13.54 -39.29
C LEU A 481 -21.60 14.87 -39.19
N PRO A 482 -20.60 15.14 -40.05
CA PRO A 482 -19.86 16.40 -40.04
C PRO A 482 -20.73 17.55 -40.54
N ILE A 483 -20.80 18.64 -39.78
CA ILE A 483 -21.60 19.83 -40.07
C ILE A 483 -20.74 20.91 -40.75
N ILE A 484 -19.51 21.13 -40.27
CA ILE A 484 -18.52 22.03 -40.90
C ILE A 484 -17.15 21.39 -40.75
N SER A 485 -16.31 21.40 -41.78
CA SER A 485 -14.89 21.10 -41.67
C SER A 485 -14.09 22.11 -42.49
N THR A 486 -13.15 22.81 -41.87
CA THR A 486 -12.20 23.64 -42.61
C THR A 486 -10.83 22.95 -42.63
N THR A 487 -10.34 22.68 -43.83
CA THR A 487 -8.95 22.28 -44.07
C THR A 487 -8.19 23.53 -44.49
N GLY A 488 -7.54 24.18 -43.53
CA GLY A 488 -6.57 25.24 -43.81
C GLY A 488 -5.17 24.69 -43.67
N GLU A 489 -4.35 24.79 -44.70
CA GLU A 489 -2.91 24.50 -44.64
C GLU A 489 -2.24 25.51 -43.69
N VAL A 490 -2.01 25.10 -42.44
CA VAL A 490 -1.16 25.86 -41.51
C VAL A 490 0.25 25.27 -41.62
N PRO A 491 1.28 26.07 -41.97
CA PRO A 491 2.65 25.58 -42.05
C PRO A 491 3.15 25.16 -40.66
N ALA A 492 3.87 24.03 -40.60
CA ALA A 492 4.40 23.45 -39.38
C ALA A 492 5.17 24.49 -38.54
N ARG A 493 4.87 24.55 -37.23
CA ARG A 493 5.60 25.38 -36.26
C ARG A 493 6.17 24.48 -35.17
N GLU A 494 7.45 24.67 -34.84
CA GLU A 494 8.19 23.84 -33.88
C GLU A 494 7.78 24.08 -32.42
N TYR A 495 7.02 25.14 -32.12
CA TYR A 495 6.65 25.53 -30.77
C TYR A 495 5.25 26.15 -30.74
N GLU A 496 4.38 25.65 -29.87
CA GLU A 496 3.07 26.24 -29.60
C GLU A 496 2.83 26.33 -28.08
N ALA A 497 2.54 27.53 -27.59
CA ALA A 497 2.07 27.74 -26.23
C ALA A 497 0.55 27.59 -26.24
N LEU A 498 0.04 26.51 -25.64
CA LEU A 498 -1.39 26.22 -25.64
C LEU A 498 -2.01 26.73 -24.33
N LEU A 499 -3.01 27.58 -24.50
CA LEU A 499 -3.84 28.12 -23.43
C LEU A 499 -5.20 27.45 -23.57
N ASN A 500 -5.46 26.45 -22.71
CA ASN A 500 -6.70 25.68 -22.78
C ASN A 500 -7.69 26.20 -21.74
N TRP A 501 -8.87 26.60 -22.21
CA TRP A 501 -9.99 27.05 -21.40
C TRP A 501 -11.12 26.06 -21.62
N ASP A 502 -11.40 25.23 -20.62
CA ASP A 502 -12.49 24.26 -20.66
C ASP A 502 -13.58 24.69 -19.69
N LEU A 503 -14.80 24.90 -20.21
CA LEU A 503 -15.99 25.20 -19.41
C LEU A 503 -16.99 24.05 -19.55
N SER A 504 -17.02 23.16 -18.57
CA SER A 504 -17.96 22.06 -18.56
C SER A 504 -19.19 22.40 -17.72
N LEU A 505 -20.35 22.45 -18.38
CA LEU A 505 -21.67 22.60 -17.78
C LEU A 505 -22.44 21.28 -17.89
N LEU A 506 -22.74 20.70 -16.72
CA LEU A 506 -23.45 19.43 -16.63
C LEU A 506 -24.88 19.68 -16.13
N PHE A 507 -25.87 19.51 -17.02
CA PHE A 507 -27.29 19.67 -16.69
C PHE A 507 -27.96 18.30 -16.51
N ASN A 508 -28.45 18.02 -15.30
CA ASN A 508 -29.24 16.83 -14.96
C ASN A 508 -28.61 15.48 -15.39
N ARG A 509 -27.27 15.41 -15.44
CA ARG A 509 -26.49 14.23 -15.86
C ARG A 509 -26.86 13.65 -17.25
N ARG A 510 -27.59 14.38 -18.08
CA ARG A 510 -28.02 13.95 -19.42
C ARG A 510 -27.59 14.91 -20.53
N TRP A 511 -27.30 16.15 -20.18
CA TRP A 511 -26.83 17.16 -21.10
C TRP A 511 -25.48 17.64 -20.61
N PHE A 512 -24.48 17.45 -21.46
CA PHE A 512 -23.10 17.83 -21.24
C PHE A 512 -22.75 18.86 -22.29
N ILE A 513 -22.36 20.05 -21.85
CA ILE A 513 -21.84 21.11 -22.71
C ILE A 513 -20.42 21.36 -22.23
N ARG A 514 -19.43 21.07 -23.06
CA ARG A 514 -18.01 21.36 -22.82
C ARG A 514 -17.55 22.45 -23.76
#